data_AF-A0A183D155-F1
#
_entry.id   AF-A0A183D155-F1
#
_cell.length_a   1.000
_cell.length_b   1.000
_cell.length_c   1.000
_cell.angle_alpha   90.00
_cell.angle_beta   90.00
_cell.angle_gamma   90.00
#
_symmetry.space_group_name_H-M   'P 1'
#
loop_
_entity.id
_entity.type
_entity.pdbx_description
1 polymer ?
#
loop_
_entity_poly.entity_id
_entity_poly.type
_entity_poly.pdbx_seq_one_letter_code
_entity_poly.pdbx_strand_id
1 'polypeptide(L)'
;MFPWSLLILWIPVLYFFITTYALKQKRANCLWPAIIHSILIVLIWLSGTIVMFSTALFSTQTFLDTFGQGHHQQFIVRFLIVLMIKAVIILAGIYLIYQVFVFNLCRKYFDHVRNADLPRAHPEEATELKVIQKS
;
A
#
# COMPACT_ATOMS: atom_id res chain seq x y z
N MET A 1 -20.34 -11.98 15.02
CA MET A 1 -18.91 -11.89 14.68
C MET A 1 -18.61 -10.44 14.36
N PHE A 2 -17.69 -9.81 15.09
CA PHE A 2 -17.31 -8.41 14.85
C PHE A 2 -16.80 -8.26 13.40
N PRO A 3 -17.15 -7.20 12.64
CA PRO A 3 -16.80 -7.11 11.23
C PRO A 3 -15.33 -6.68 11.08
N TRP A 4 -14.42 -7.63 11.26
CA TRP A 4 -12.97 -7.44 11.14
C TRP A 4 -12.55 -6.85 9.79
N SER A 5 -13.34 -7.12 8.74
CA SER A 5 -13.18 -6.55 7.40
C SER A 5 -13.34 -5.02 7.37
N LEU A 6 -14.16 -4.42 8.25
CA LEU A 6 -14.24 -2.97 8.37
C LEU A 6 -12.95 -2.39 8.95
N LEU A 7 -12.38 -2.98 10.01
CA LEU A 7 -11.13 -2.48 10.60
C LEU A 7 -9.95 -2.53 9.61
N ILE A 8 -9.81 -3.63 8.87
CA ILE A 8 -8.70 -3.81 7.91
C ILE A 8 -8.74 -2.78 6.78
N LEU A 9 -9.93 -2.36 6.35
CA LEU A 9 -10.11 -1.36 5.29
C LEU A 9 -9.97 0.08 5.80
N TRP A 10 -10.35 0.36 7.04
CA TRP A 10 -10.31 1.70 7.62
C TRP A 10 -8.90 2.11 8.07
N ILE A 11 -8.05 1.18 8.50
CA ILE A 11 -6.66 1.47 8.89
C ILE A 11 -5.85 2.11 7.75
N PRO A 12 -5.81 1.57 6.52
CA PRO A 12 -5.08 2.21 5.42
C PRO A 12 -5.68 3.57 5.01
N VAL A 13 -7.00 3.73 5.12
CA VAL A 13 -7.67 5.02 4.87
C VAL A 13 -7.27 6.07 5.91
N LEU A 14 -7.24 5.71 7.20
CA LEU A 14 -6.75 6.58 8.27
C LEU A 14 -5.28 6.96 8.07
N TYR A 15 -4.42 6.01 7.67
CA TYR A 15 -3.03 6.30 7.32
C TYR A 15 -2.90 7.25 6.12
N PHE A 16 -3.77 7.11 5.11
CA PHE A 16 -3.83 8.03 3.98
C PHE A 16 -4.22 9.46 4.41
N PHE A 17 -5.18 9.60 5.33
CA PHE A 17 -5.56 10.91 5.88
C PHE A 17 -4.47 11.52 6.78
N ILE A 18 -3.84 10.72 7.62
CA ILE A 18 -2.73 11.18 8.47
C ILE A 18 -1.55 11.63 7.61
N THR A 19 -1.26 10.93 6.51
CA THR A 19 -0.18 11.33 5.60
C THR A 19 -0.51 12.58 4.79
N THR A 20 -1.75 12.75 4.31
CA THR A 20 -2.17 14.01 3.67
C THR A 20 -2.18 15.19 4.65
N TYR A 21 -2.51 14.95 5.92
CA TYR A 21 -2.41 15.97 6.97
C TYR A 21 -0.96 16.31 7.33
N ALA A 22 -0.09 15.30 7.46
CA ALA A 22 1.35 15.49 7.71
C ALA A 22 2.05 16.19 6.52
N LEU A 23 1.59 15.92 5.28
CA LEU A 23 2.00 16.62 4.07
C LEU A 23 1.70 18.12 4.17
N LYS A 24 0.53 18.50 4.70
CA LYS A 24 0.15 19.90 4.94
C LYS A 24 1.06 20.60 5.97
N GLN A 25 1.59 19.85 6.94
CA GLN A 25 2.49 20.38 7.98
C GLN A 25 3.98 20.40 7.59
N LYS A 26 4.35 20.06 6.35
CA LYS A 26 5.75 19.96 5.87
C LYS A 26 6.68 19.06 6.73
N ARG A 27 6.14 18.14 7.55
CA ARG A 27 6.94 17.24 8.39
C ARG A 27 7.16 15.87 7.72
N ALA A 28 8.29 15.76 7.02
CA ALA A 28 8.68 14.55 6.26
C ALA A 28 8.80 13.27 7.12
N ASN A 29 9.17 13.39 8.39
CA ASN A 29 9.42 12.23 9.27
C ASN A 29 8.17 11.41 9.58
N CYS A 30 6.97 11.96 9.36
CA CYS A 30 5.72 11.25 9.61
C CYS A 30 5.23 10.42 8.40
N LEU A 31 5.92 10.50 7.25
CA LEU A 31 5.55 9.77 6.04
C LEU A 31 5.98 8.30 6.09
N TRP A 32 7.12 7.99 6.70
CA TRP A 32 7.74 6.66 6.70
C TRP A 32 6.85 5.53 7.23
N PRO A 33 6.11 5.71 8.35
CA PRO A 33 5.22 4.67 8.87
C PRO A 33 4.12 4.26 7.89
N ALA A 34 3.57 5.21 7.12
CA ALA A 34 2.53 4.93 6.14
C ALA A 34 3.07 4.21 4.90
N ILE A 35 4.32 4.48 4.52
CA ILE A 35 5.00 3.74 3.43
C ILE A 35 5.13 2.28 3.81
N ILE A 36 5.69 2.03 5.00
CA ILE A 36 5.91 0.68 5.52
C ILE A 36 4.57 -0.05 5.60
N HIS A 37 3.54 0.59 6.16
CA HIS A 37 2.22 -0.02 6.28
C HIS A 37 1.60 -0.37 4.92
N SER A 38 1.69 0.52 3.94
CA SER A 38 1.19 0.27 2.58
C SER A 38 1.91 -0.90 1.90
N ILE A 39 3.24 -0.95 2.01
CA ILE A 39 4.04 -2.06 1.46
C ILE A 39 3.67 -3.38 2.15
N LEU A 40 3.53 -3.39 3.47
CA LEU A 40 3.15 -4.59 4.23
C LEU A 40 1.77 -5.10 3.82
N ILE A 41 0.77 -4.23 3.65
CA ILE A 41 -0.56 -4.62 3.16
C ILE A 41 -0.47 -5.27 1.78
N VAL A 42 0.32 -4.69 0.87
CA VAL A 42 0.51 -5.27 -0.47
C VAL A 42 1.17 -6.64 -0.40
N LEU A 43 2.19 -6.80 0.44
CA LEU A 43 2.87 -8.09 0.62
C LEU A 43 1.95 -9.16 1.23
N ILE A 44 1.14 -8.81 2.23
CA ILE A 44 0.14 -9.70 2.82
C ILE A 44 -0.92 -10.08 1.78
N TRP A 45 -1.39 -9.11 0.99
CA TRP A 45 -2.35 -9.36 -0.06
C TRP A 45 -1.77 -10.26 -1.16
N LEU A 46 -0.52 -10.03 -1.58
CA LEU A 46 0.16 -10.84 -2.59
C LEU A 46 0.37 -12.28 -2.10
N SER A 47 0.85 -12.47 -0.88
CA SER A 47 1.08 -13.81 -0.31
C SER A 47 -0.23 -14.57 -0.13
N GLY A 48 -1.28 -13.91 0.39
CA GLY A 48 -2.62 -14.48 0.48
C GLY A 48 -3.17 -14.87 -0.89
N THR A 49 -2.98 -14.03 -1.90
CA THR A 49 -3.42 -14.33 -3.28
C THR A 49 -2.71 -15.55 -3.86
N ILE A 50 -1.38 -15.66 -3.68
CA ILE A 50 -0.60 -16.82 -4.16
C ILE A 50 -1.13 -18.11 -3.52
N VAL A 51 -1.27 -18.13 -2.19
CA VAL A 51 -1.78 -19.30 -1.46
C VAL A 51 -3.16 -19.68 -1.99
N MET A 52 -4.08 -18.73 -2.11
CA MET A 52 -5.45 -18.98 -2.58
C MET A 52 -5.50 -19.46 -4.03
N PHE A 53 -4.63 -18.93 -4.89
CA PHE A 53 -4.53 -19.38 -6.27
C PHE A 53 -3.96 -20.81 -6.36
N SER A 54 -2.94 -21.12 -5.57
CA SER A 54 -2.41 -22.48 -5.43
C SER A 54 -3.47 -23.45 -4.91
N THR A 55 -4.23 -23.09 -3.88
CA THR A 55 -5.33 -23.92 -3.36
C THR A 55 -6.39 -24.17 -4.44
N ALA A 56 -6.75 -23.15 -5.23
CA ALA A 56 -7.70 -23.31 -6.33
C ALA A 56 -7.19 -24.25 -7.45
N LEU A 57 -5.87 -24.30 -7.68
CA LEU A 57 -5.25 -25.19 -8.65
C LEU A 57 -5.23 -26.65 -8.20
N PHE A 58 -4.95 -26.90 -6.91
CA PHE A 58 -4.88 -28.26 -6.37
C PHE A 58 -6.24 -28.85 -6.00
N SER A 59 -7.16 -28.05 -5.48
CA SER A 59 -8.49 -28.51 -5.07
C SER A 59 -9.50 -27.37 -5.08
N THR A 60 -10.39 -27.38 -6.09
CA THR A 60 -11.52 -26.43 -6.16
C THR A 60 -12.45 -26.58 -4.96
N GLN A 61 -12.59 -27.80 -4.39
CA GLN A 61 -13.39 -28.04 -3.19
C GLN A 61 -12.81 -27.29 -1.99
N THR A 62 -11.51 -27.47 -1.72
CA THR A 62 -10.82 -26.80 -0.60
C THR A 62 -10.84 -25.28 -0.75
N PHE A 63 -10.72 -24.78 -1.97
CA PHE A 63 -10.86 -23.36 -2.25
C PHE A 63 -12.26 -22.85 -1.90
N LEU A 64 -13.31 -23.54 -2.35
CA LEU A 64 -14.69 -23.16 -2.05
C LEU A 64 -15.01 -23.28 -0.56
N ASP A 65 -14.52 -24.30 0.12
CA ASP A 65 -14.68 -24.47 1.57
C ASP A 65 -14.04 -23.30 2.35
N THR A 66 -12.90 -22.79 1.88
CA THR A 66 -12.25 -21.59 2.46
C THR A 66 -13.17 -20.35 2.43
N PHE A 67 -14.09 -20.27 1.46
CA PHE A 67 -15.08 -19.20 1.35
C PHE A 67 -16.49 -19.61 1.82
N GLY A 68 -16.65 -20.79 2.43
CA GLY A 68 -17.96 -21.31 2.87
C GLY A 68 -18.89 -21.75 1.72
N GLN A 69 -18.36 -21.90 0.51
CA GLN A 69 -19.11 -22.18 -0.72
C GLN A 69 -19.01 -23.66 -1.18
N GLY A 70 -18.38 -24.55 -0.41
CA GLY A 70 -18.21 -25.94 -0.82
C GLY A 70 -19.47 -26.83 -0.78
N HIS A 71 -20.59 -26.29 -0.27
CA HIS A 71 -21.88 -26.98 -0.19
C HIS A 71 -22.59 -27.10 -1.56
N HIS A 72 -22.27 -26.24 -2.52
CA HIS A 72 -22.81 -26.34 -3.87
C HIS A 72 -22.32 -27.61 -4.54
N GLN A 73 -23.19 -28.45 -5.08
CA GLN A 73 -22.80 -29.72 -5.74
C GLN A 73 -22.62 -29.57 -7.26
N GLN A 74 -23.29 -28.58 -7.87
CA GLN A 74 -23.27 -28.38 -9.32
C GLN A 74 -21.94 -27.77 -9.80
N PHE A 75 -21.32 -28.41 -10.79
CA PHE A 75 -20.03 -27.97 -11.35
C PHE A 75 -20.08 -26.53 -11.89
N ILE A 76 -21.14 -26.17 -12.62
CA ILE A 76 -21.30 -24.83 -13.20
C ILE A 76 -21.34 -23.75 -12.12
N VAL A 77 -22.07 -23.99 -11.03
CA VAL A 77 -22.19 -23.05 -9.91
C VAL A 77 -20.84 -22.85 -9.23
N ARG A 78 -20.13 -23.95 -8.94
CA ARG A 78 -18.76 -23.92 -8.39
C ARG A 78 -17.81 -23.10 -9.25
N PHE A 79 -17.84 -23.33 -10.56
CA PHE A 79 -17.01 -22.61 -11.53
C PHE A 79 -17.29 -21.10 -11.53
N LEU A 80 -18.57 -20.71 -11.57
CA LEU A 80 -18.96 -19.29 -11.53
C LEU A 80 -18.54 -18.60 -10.23
N ILE A 81 -18.68 -19.27 -9.09
CA ILE A 81 -18.24 -18.75 -7.79
C ILE A 81 -16.73 -18.53 -7.78
N VAL A 82 -15.95 -19.52 -8.23
CA VAL A 82 -14.48 -19.39 -8.30
C VAL A 82 -14.08 -18.24 -9.21
N LEU A 83 -14.75 -18.07 -10.36
CA LEU A 83 -14.49 -16.98 -11.30
C LEU A 83 -14.79 -15.61 -10.66
N MET A 84 -15.93 -15.48 -9.98
CA MET A 84 -16.30 -14.26 -9.27
C MET A 84 -15.30 -13.91 -8.16
N ILE A 85 -14.90 -14.88 -7.35
CA ILE A 85 -13.92 -14.67 -6.27
C ILE A 85 -12.58 -14.22 -6.85
N LYS A 86 -12.10 -14.88 -7.93
CA LYS A 86 -10.86 -14.47 -8.62
C LYS A 86 -10.95 -13.04 -9.15
N ALA A 87 -12.08 -12.66 -9.73
CA ALA A 87 -12.30 -11.29 -10.20
C ALA A 87 -12.23 -10.27 -9.05
N VAL A 88 -12.86 -10.56 -7.90
CA VAL A 88 -12.81 -9.69 -6.71
C VAL A 88 -11.39 -9.56 -6.17
N ILE A 89 -10.63 -10.65 -6.11
CA ILE A 89 -9.21 -10.63 -5.71
C ILE A 89 -8.43 -9.71 -6.65
N ILE A 90 -8.53 -9.90 -7.97
CA ILE A 90 -7.82 -9.06 -8.95
C ILE A 90 -8.18 -7.58 -8.80
N LEU A 91 -9.46 -7.25 -8.63
CA LEU A 91 -9.92 -5.87 -8.41
C LEU A 91 -9.30 -5.26 -7.14
N ALA A 92 -9.24 -6.01 -6.04
CA ALA A 92 -8.57 -5.56 -4.82
C ALA A 92 -7.07 -5.30 -5.05
N GLY A 93 -6.40 -6.16 -5.82
CA GLY A 93 -5.00 -5.97 -6.21
C GLY A 93 -4.78 -4.68 -7.01
N ILE A 94 -5.61 -4.43 -8.02
CA ILE A 94 -5.55 -3.20 -8.82
C ILE A 94 -5.74 -1.96 -7.93
N TYR A 95 -6.70 -2.01 -7.02
CA TYR A 95 -6.94 -0.91 -6.08
C TYR A 95 -5.73 -0.65 -5.16
N LEU A 96 -5.11 -1.70 -4.62
CA LEU A 96 -3.91 -1.57 -3.78
C LEU A 96 -2.72 -1.00 -4.57
N ILE A 97 -2.51 -1.43 -5.81
CA ILE A 97 -1.47 -0.87 -6.69
C ILE A 97 -1.73 0.62 -6.96
N TYR A 98 -2.98 0.99 -7.24
CA TYR A 98 -3.37 2.38 -7.43
C TYR A 98 -3.07 3.23 -6.19
N GLN A 99 -3.38 2.73 -4.99
CA GLN A 99 -3.04 3.43 -3.75
C GLN A 99 -1.53 3.65 -3.58
N VAL A 100 -0.70 2.62 -3.84
CA VAL A 100 0.76 2.75 -3.79
C VAL A 100 1.27 3.76 -4.83
N PHE A 101 0.69 3.76 -6.02
CA PHE A 101 1.06 4.70 -7.09
C PHE A 101 0.77 6.15 -6.70
N VAL A 102 -0.44 6.44 -6.22
CA VAL A 102 -0.84 7.77 -5.73
C VAL A 102 0.07 8.21 -4.57
N PHE A 103 0.33 7.30 -3.64
CA PHE A 103 1.22 7.56 -2.52
C PHE A 103 2.65 7.93 -2.98
N ASN A 104 3.20 7.17 -3.93
CA ASN A 104 4.53 7.44 -4.49
C ASN A 104 4.59 8.77 -5.24
N LEU A 105 3.53 9.15 -5.96
CA LEU A 105 3.43 10.46 -6.61
C LEU A 105 3.44 11.59 -5.57
N CYS A 106 2.63 11.48 -4.52
CA CYS A 106 2.61 12.46 -3.42
C CYS A 106 3.99 12.59 -2.75
N ARG A 107 4.67 11.46 -2.51
CA ARG A 107 6.04 11.45 -1.98
C ARG A 107 7.01 12.18 -2.92
N LYS A 108 7.02 11.85 -4.21
CA LYS A 108 7.93 12.49 -5.19
C LYS A 108 7.69 13.99 -5.31
N TYR A 109 6.43 14.40 -5.35
CA TYR A 109 6.05 15.82 -5.35
C TYR A 109 6.56 16.53 -4.10
N PHE A 110 6.38 15.91 -2.92
CA PHE A 110 6.87 16.49 -1.67
C PHE A 110 8.40 16.56 -1.59
N ASP A 111 9.11 15.50 -2.01
CA ASP A 111 10.57 15.51 -2.08
C ASP A 111 11.06 16.64 -3.00
N HIS A 112 10.38 16.87 -4.12
CA HIS A 112 10.69 17.96 -5.04
C HIS A 112 10.45 19.35 -4.41
N VAL A 113 9.29 19.58 -3.79
CA VAL A 113 8.97 20.85 -3.13
C VAL A 113 9.91 21.12 -1.95
N ARG A 114 10.21 20.11 -1.12
CA ARG A 114 11.16 20.24 0.00
C ARG A 114 12.56 20.61 -0.50
N ASN A 115 13.01 20.00 -1.59
CA ASN A 115 14.32 20.29 -2.16
C ASN A 115 14.36 21.66 -2.87
N ALA A 116 13.21 22.18 -3.31
CA ALA A 116 13.08 23.53 -3.86
C ALA A 116 13.01 24.61 -2.76
N ASP A 117 12.40 24.29 -1.61
CA ASP A 117 12.29 25.17 -0.43
C ASP A 117 13.54 25.14 0.47
N LEU A 118 14.42 24.16 0.31
CA LEU A 118 15.76 24.22 0.89
C LEU A 118 16.45 25.43 0.23
N PRO A 119 16.78 26.49 0.99
CA PRO A 119 17.66 27.52 0.45
C PRO A 119 18.86 26.78 -0.10
N ARG A 120 19.23 27.02 -1.37
CA ARG A 120 20.59 26.70 -1.84
C ARG A 120 21.48 27.16 -0.70
N ALA A 121 22.14 26.21 -0.03
CA ALA A 121 23.00 26.50 1.11
C ALA A 121 23.78 27.76 0.74
N HIS A 122 23.61 28.80 1.55
CA HIS A 122 24.20 30.10 1.33
C HIS A 122 25.64 29.88 0.85
N PRO A 123 26.07 30.48 -0.28
CA PRO A 123 27.48 30.42 -0.69
C PRO A 123 28.46 30.96 0.38
N GLU A 124 27.94 31.48 1.48
CA GLU A 124 28.67 32.01 2.63
C GLU A 124 29.31 30.91 3.50
N GLU A 125 28.70 29.73 3.70
CA GLU A 125 29.33 28.66 4.51
C GLU A 125 30.58 28.04 3.83
N ALA A 126 30.62 28.03 2.49
CA ALA A 126 31.81 27.62 1.75
C ALA A 126 32.93 28.67 1.77
N THR A 127 32.60 29.92 2.12
CA THR A 127 33.55 31.04 2.17
C THR A 127 34.23 31.10 3.54
N GLU A 128 33.51 30.81 4.63
CA GLU A 128 34.09 30.79 5.98
C GLU A 128 35.13 29.67 6.19
N LEU A 129 34.88 28.47 5.65
CA LEU A 129 35.85 27.36 5.70
C LEU A 129 37.15 27.67 4.94
N LYS A 130 37.09 28.48 3.86
CA LYS A 130 38.29 28.93 3.14
C LYS A 130 39.08 29.99 3.88
N VAL A 131 38.44 30.81 4.72
CA VAL A 131 39.12 31.83 5.54
C VAL A 131 39.82 31.18 6.74
N ILE A 132 39.19 30.18 7.36
CA ILE A 132 39.77 29.45 8.51
C ILE A 132 40.96 28.56 8.08
N GLN A 133 40.94 27.99 6.87
CA GLN A 133 42.06 27.18 6.36
C GLN A 133 43.28 28.00 5.91
N LYS A 134 43.16 29.34 5.83
CA LYS A 134 44.21 30.25 5.36
C LYS A 134 44.80 31.15 6.46
N SER A 135 44.31 31.04 7.69
CA SER A 135 44.89 31.61 8.90
C SER A 135 45.76 30.58 9.62
#